data_AF-A0A9R0DGD7-F1
#
_entry.id   AF-A0A9R0DGD7-F1
#
_cell.length_a   1.000
_cell.length_b   1.000
_cell.length_c   1.000
_cell.angle_alpha   90.00
_cell.angle_beta   90.00
_cell.angle_gamma   90.00
#
_symmetry.space_group_name_H-M   'P 1'
#
loop_
_entity.id
_entity.type
_entity.pdbx_description
1 polymer ?
#
loop_
_entity_poly.entity_id
_entity_poly.type
_entity_poly.pdbx_seq_one_letter_code
_entity_poly.pdbx_strand_id
1 'polypeptide(L)'
;MTNSVALVVAFSFIINDIHFFIDSSILQNKHFTSSLVYLLSVCLVLRKITLIPGIVSKKWPMICFITEVPISIVILEAFLFYFWKPVQDYLLLHSDTILVHLAEERSLDWLVCHLCCGHSNCSEIFADVILKFLSFVILFSVSFISVKHL
;
A
#
# COMPACT_ATOMS: atom_id res chain seq x y z
N MET A 1 -8.75 17.93 10.55
CA MET A 1 -7.82 16.87 10.11
C MET A 1 -8.51 15.55 10.38
N THR A 2 -8.26 14.52 9.56
CA THR A 2 -8.76 13.17 9.87
C THR A 2 -8.21 12.71 11.21
N ASN A 3 -9.07 12.11 12.05
CA ASN A 3 -8.67 11.62 13.35
C ASN A 3 -7.67 10.46 13.19
N SER A 4 -6.46 10.66 13.71
CA SER A 4 -5.41 9.63 13.66
C SER A 4 -5.84 8.35 14.38
N VAL A 5 -6.69 8.45 15.41
CA VAL A 5 -7.27 7.29 16.10
C VAL A 5 -8.21 6.52 15.16
N ALA A 6 -9.02 7.22 14.36
CA ALA A 6 -9.93 6.57 13.41
C ALA A 6 -9.15 5.82 12.31
N LEU A 7 -8.06 6.40 11.81
CA LEU A 7 -7.17 5.75 10.86
C LEU A 7 -6.48 4.52 11.45
N VAL A 8 -5.98 4.60 12.69
CA VAL A 8 -5.35 3.46 13.37
C VAL A 8 -6.36 2.34 13.60
N VAL A 9 -7.58 2.66 14.01
CA VAL A 9 -8.66 1.70 14.20
C VAL A 9 -9.04 1.05 12.86
N ALA A 10 -9.22 1.84 11.81
CA ALA A 10 -9.50 1.33 10.46
C ALA A 10 -8.39 0.42 9.94
N PHE A 11 -7.13 0.82 10.09
CA PHE A 11 -5.96 0.02 9.72
C PHE A 11 -5.89 -1.30 10.52
N SER A 12 -6.22 -1.25 11.82
CA SER A 12 -6.27 -2.45 12.67
C SER A 12 -7.38 -3.41 12.26
N PHE A 13 -8.55 -2.89 11.86
CA PHE A 13 -9.63 -3.73 11.33
C PHE A 13 -9.20 -4.45 10.05
N ILE A 14 -8.57 -3.73 9.12
CA ILE A 14 -8.06 -4.30 7.87
C ILE A 14 -6.99 -5.37 8.10
N ILE A 15 -6.08 -5.18 9.07
CA ILE A 15 -5.08 -6.20 9.43
C ILE A 15 -5.72 -7.46 10.00
N ASN A 16 -6.81 -7.33 10.74
CA ASN A 16 -7.54 -8.45 11.34
C ASN A 16 -8.61 -9.05 10.41
N ASP A 17 -8.47 -8.87 9.09
CA ASP A 17 -9.36 -9.43 8.08
C ASP A 17 -10.82 -8.94 8.15
N ILE A 18 -11.05 -7.79 8.81
CA ILE A 18 -12.37 -7.18 8.91
C ILE A 18 -12.52 -6.20 7.75
N HIS A 19 -13.23 -6.66 6.72
CA HIS A 19 -13.48 -5.94 5.47
C HIS A 19 -14.95 -5.56 5.31
N PHE A 20 -15.22 -4.46 4.60
CA PHE A 20 -16.60 -4.03 4.31
C PHE A 20 -17.07 -4.38 2.90
N PHE A 21 -16.21 -4.19 1.89
CA PHE A 21 -16.64 -4.31 0.49
C PHE A 21 -15.90 -5.37 -0.30
N ILE A 22 -14.67 -5.71 0.11
CA ILE A 22 -13.73 -6.40 -0.77
C ILE A 22 -13.20 -7.66 -0.08
N ASP A 23 -13.09 -8.73 -0.87
CA ASP A 23 -12.61 -10.03 -0.44
C ASP A 23 -11.20 -9.94 0.20
N SER A 24 -11.00 -10.59 1.35
CA SER A 24 -9.79 -10.52 2.18
C SER A 24 -8.52 -11.06 1.51
N SER A 25 -8.68 -11.75 0.38
CA SER A 25 -7.60 -12.41 -0.36
C SER A 25 -6.39 -11.53 -0.72
N ILE A 26 -6.53 -10.20 -0.70
CA ILE A 26 -5.45 -9.27 -1.08
C ILE A 26 -4.42 -9.10 0.04
N LEU A 27 -4.84 -9.12 1.32
CA LEU A 27 -3.92 -9.09 2.46
C LEU A 27 -3.40 -10.47 2.82
N GLN A 28 -4.12 -11.54 2.52
CA GLN A 28 -3.62 -12.92 2.69
C GLN A 28 -2.57 -13.34 1.64
N ASN A 29 -2.20 -12.43 0.74
CA ASN A 29 -1.24 -12.69 -0.33
C ASN A 29 0.22 -12.73 0.19
N LYS A 30 1.10 -13.43 -0.52
CA LYS A 30 2.53 -13.65 -0.21
C LYS A 30 3.33 -12.34 -0.02
N HIS A 31 2.77 -11.21 -0.45
CA HIS A 31 3.35 -9.86 -0.38
C HIS A 31 2.74 -8.96 0.72
N PHE A 32 2.16 -9.54 1.78
CA PHE A 32 1.53 -8.84 2.90
C PHE A 32 2.32 -7.63 3.43
N THR A 33 3.63 -7.79 3.65
CA THR A 33 4.48 -6.71 4.17
C THR A 33 4.50 -5.47 3.27
N SER A 34 4.56 -5.67 1.95
CA SER A 34 4.59 -4.55 1.00
C SER A 34 3.23 -3.83 0.96
N SER A 35 2.14 -4.60 0.99
CA SER A 35 0.78 -4.06 1.10
C SER A 35 0.57 -3.25 2.38
N LEU A 36 1.11 -3.69 3.52
CA LEU A 36 1.05 -2.93 4.78
C LEU A 36 1.83 -1.62 4.71
N VAL A 37 3.04 -1.64 4.16
CA VAL A 37 3.87 -0.43 3.99
C VAL A 37 3.15 0.58 3.08
N TYR A 38 2.53 0.09 2.00
CA TYR A 38 1.69 0.92 1.14
C TYR A 38 0.49 1.50 1.90
N LEU A 39 -0.29 0.68 2.62
CA LEU A 39 -1.44 1.17 3.40
C LEU A 39 -1.02 2.20 4.46
N LEU A 40 0.12 2.01 5.12
CA LEU A 40 0.67 2.97 6.07
C LEU A 40 0.97 4.31 5.37
N SER A 41 1.52 4.28 4.16
CA SER A 41 1.76 5.49 3.38
C SER A 41 0.44 6.22 3.03
N VAL A 42 -0.62 5.47 2.68
CA VAL A 42 -1.96 6.03 2.44
C VAL A 42 -2.53 6.66 3.71
N CYS A 43 -2.41 6.00 4.86
CA CYS A 43 -2.82 6.55 6.16
C CYS A 43 -2.12 7.90 6.46
N LEU A 44 -0.82 8.02 6.16
CA LEU A 44 -0.08 9.27 6.35
C LEU A 44 -0.60 10.41 5.45
N VAL A 45 -1.00 10.09 4.22
CA VAL A 45 -1.65 11.06 3.32
C VAL A 45 -3.03 11.45 3.85
N LEU A 46 -3.87 10.47 4.21
CA LEU A 46 -5.23 10.70 4.69
C LEU A 46 -5.29 11.51 5.99
N ARG A 47 -4.26 11.39 6.84
CA ARG A 47 -4.12 12.21 8.05
C ARG A 47 -4.10 13.71 7.74
N LYS A 48 -3.55 14.11 6.60
CA LYS A 48 -3.47 15.52 6.17
C LYS A 48 -4.77 16.03 5.55
N ILE A 49 -5.61 15.12 5.04
CA ILE A 49 -6.88 15.46 4.41
C ILE A 49 -7.94 15.60 5.53
N THR A 50 -8.96 16.44 5.30
CA THR A 50 -10.16 16.49 6.14
C THR A 50 -11.28 15.72 5.48
N LEU A 51 -11.63 14.55 6.02
CA LEU A 51 -12.77 13.76 5.55
C LEU A 51 -14.12 14.37 5.99
N ILE A 52 -14.18 14.94 7.19
CA ILE A 52 -15.38 15.56 7.75
C ILE A 52 -15.14 17.05 7.98
N PRO A 53 -16.05 17.95 7.57
CA PRO A 53 -15.93 19.38 7.82
C PRO A 53 -15.91 19.69 9.33
N GLY A 54 -14.95 20.52 9.76
CA GLY A 54 -14.65 20.79 11.17
C GLY A 54 -15.81 21.39 11.99
N ILE A 55 -16.80 21.99 11.31
CA ILE A 55 -18.01 22.54 11.95
C ILE A 55 -18.89 21.42 12.52
N VAL A 56 -18.98 20.29 11.82
CA VAL A 56 -19.76 19.10 12.25
C VAL A 56 -19.01 18.36 13.35
N SER A 57 -17.69 18.26 13.22
CA SER A 57 -16.80 17.63 14.21
C SER A 57 -16.90 18.26 15.61
N LYS A 58 -17.03 19.58 15.70
CA LYS A 58 -17.16 20.28 17.00
C LYS A 58 -18.51 20.08 17.69
N LYS A 59 -19.60 19.88 16.94
CA LYS A 59 -20.93 19.71 17.51
C LYS A 59 -21.20 18.28 17.99
N TRP A 60 -20.69 17.26 17.28
CA TRP A 60 -20.97 15.85 17.57
C TRP A 60 -19.72 14.99 17.41
N PRO A 61 -18.76 15.05 18.35
CA PRO A 61 -17.47 14.37 18.20
C PRO A 61 -17.59 12.83 18.14
N MET A 62 -18.49 12.24 18.93
CA MET A 62 -18.71 10.79 18.93
C MET A 62 -19.31 10.27 17.62
N ILE A 63 -20.32 10.97 17.08
CA ILE A 63 -20.94 10.60 15.81
C ILE A 63 -19.91 10.72 14.68
N CYS A 64 -19.10 11.78 14.69
CA CYS A 64 -18.04 11.94 13.70
C CYS A 64 -17.01 10.82 13.78
N PHE A 65 -16.63 10.36 14.98
CA PHE A 65 -15.71 9.23 15.12
C PHE A 65 -16.32 7.93 14.55
N ILE A 66 -17.58 7.65 14.89
CA ILE A 66 -18.29 6.46 14.41
C ILE A 66 -18.47 6.46 12.89
N THR A 67 -18.59 7.62 12.25
CA THR A 67 -18.67 7.71 10.78
C THR A 67 -17.29 7.75 10.11
N GLU A 68 -16.28 8.33 10.75
CA GLU A 68 -14.94 8.47 10.20
C GLU A 68 -14.19 7.13 10.13
N VAL A 69 -14.40 6.21 11.07
CA VAL A 69 -13.82 4.86 11.02
C VAL A 69 -14.27 4.08 9.77
N PRO A 70 -15.58 3.88 9.50
CA PRO A 70 -16.01 3.14 8.32
C PRO A 70 -15.64 3.84 7.02
N ILE A 71 -15.71 5.18 6.96
CA ILE A 71 -15.23 5.93 5.79
C ILE A 71 -13.73 5.65 5.56
N SER A 72 -12.92 5.66 6.61
CA SER A 72 -11.49 5.37 6.52
C SER A 72 -11.22 3.94 6.04
N ILE A 73 -12.00 2.96 6.50
CA ILE A 73 -11.90 1.57 6.03
C ILE A 73 -12.18 1.51 4.53
N VAL A 74 -13.30 2.10 4.07
CA VAL A 74 -13.67 2.10 2.65
C VAL A 74 -12.59 2.72 1.78
N ILE A 75 -12.02 3.85 2.22
CA ILE A 75 -10.96 4.52 1.47
C ILE A 75 -9.71 3.64 1.40
N LEU A 76 -9.28 3.05 2.53
CA LEU A 76 -8.10 2.18 2.56
C LEU A 76 -8.28 0.93 1.69
N GLU A 77 -9.47 0.31 1.72
CA GLU A 77 -9.84 -0.80 0.84
C GLU A 77 -9.79 -0.38 -0.63
N ALA A 78 -10.35 0.79 -0.96
CA ALA A 78 -10.32 1.31 -2.32
C ALA A 78 -8.89 1.55 -2.80
N PHE A 79 -8.00 2.11 -1.96
CA PHE A 79 -6.60 2.29 -2.32
C PHE A 79 -5.86 0.97 -2.51
N LEU A 80 -6.15 -0.02 -1.69
CA LEU A 80 -5.57 -1.36 -1.83
C LEU A 80 -6.04 -2.03 -3.13
N PHE A 81 -7.33 -1.99 -3.42
CA PHE A 81 -7.92 -2.71 -4.55
C PHE A 81 -7.72 -2.02 -5.89
N TYR A 82 -7.92 -0.70 -5.96
CA TYR A 82 -7.89 0.02 -7.24
C TYR A 82 -6.51 0.52 -7.64
N PHE A 83 -5.59 0.69 -6.68
CA PHE A 83 -4.26 1.21 -6.97
C PHE A 83 -3.17 0.17 -6.74
N TRP A 84 -3.19 -0.51 -5.58
CA TRP A 84 -2.09 -1.41 -5.24
C TRP A 84 -2.19 -2.78 -5.93
N LYS A 85 -3.37 -3.40 -5.92
CA LYS A 85 -3.59 -4.70 -6.55
C LYS A 85 -3.25 -4.72 -8.06
N PRO A 86 -3.65 -3.73 -8.88
CA PRO A 86 -3.27 -3.72 -10.29
C PRO A 86 -1.77 -3.60 -10.51
N VAL A 87 -1.05 -2.88 -9.64
CA VAL A 87 0.41 -2.78 -9.67
C VAL A 87 1.05 -4.12 -9.32
N GLN A 88 0.54 -4.82 -8.30
CA GLN A 88 0.99 -6.17 -7.96
C GLN A 88 0.74 -7.16 -9.10
N ASP A 89 -0.49 -7.21 -9.62
CA ASP A 89 -0.87 -8.12 -10.69
C ASP A 89 -0.07 -7.86 -11.97
N TYR A 90 0.15 -6.58 -12.31
CA TYR A 90 0.97 -6.20 -13.46
C TYR A 90 2.43 -6.65 -13.33
N LEU A 91 3.04 -6.40 -12.16
CA LEU A 91 4.43 -6.78 -11.88
C LEU A 91 4.62 -8.29 -11.86
N LEU A 92 3.67 -9.03 -11.27
CA LEU A 92 3.73 -10.49 -11.25
C LEU A 92 3.58 -11.06 -12.66
N LEU A 93 2.62 -10.56 -13.45
CA LEU A 93 2.36 -11.04 -14.80
C LEU A 93 3.50 -10.74 -15.80
N HIS A 94 4.20 -9.61 -15.64
CA HIS A 94 5.24 -9.17 -16.56
C HIS A 94 6.66 -9.30 -15.99
N SER A 95 6.82 -9.93 -14.83
CA SER A 95 8.10 -10.06 -14.12
C SER A 95 9.19 -10.65 -15.01
N ASP A 96 8.90 -11.73 -15.72
CA ASP A 96 9.83 -12.37 -16.67
C ASP A 96 10.25 -11.43 -17.80
N THR A 97 9.28 -10.78 -18.45
CA THR A 97 9.54 -9.85 -19.56
C THR A 97 10.39 -8.67 -19.11
N ILE A 98 10.09 -8.10 -17.94
CA ILE A 98 10.86 -6.99 -17.36
C ILE A 98 12.29 -7.44 -17.06
N LEU A 99 12.45 -8.65 -16.51
CA LEU A 99 13.76 -9.21 -16.15
C LEU A 99 14.64 -9.46 -17.38
N VAL A 100 14.06 -9.99 -18.46
CA VAL A 100 14.74 -10.18 -19.75
C VAL A 100 15.15 -8.84 -20.36
N HIS A 101 14.25 -7.86 -20.36
CA HIS A 101 14.53 -6.54 -20.91
C HIS A 101 15.65 -5.80 -20.13
N LEU A 102 15.71 -5.98 -18.80
CA LEU A 102 16.79 -5.44 -17.96
C LEU A 102 18.15 -6.09 -18.24
N ALA A 103 18.18 -7.38 -18.53
CA ALA A 103 19.42 -8.06 -18.94
C ALA A 103 19.87 -7.55 -20.31
N GLU A 104 19.00 -7.64 -21.31
CA GLU A 104 19.34 -7.39 -22.71
C GLU A 104 19.62 -5.91 -23.01
N GLU A 105 18.81 -4.97 -22.49
CA GLU A 105 18.93 -3.56 -22.87
C GLU A 105 19.74 -2.72 -21.87
N ARG A 106 19.83 -3.15 -20.61
CA ARG A 106 20.52 -2.39 -19.55
C ARG A 106 21.79 -3.05 -19.05
N SER A 107 22.20 -4.20 -19.63
CA SER A 107 23.41 -4.95 -19.24
C SER A 107 23.45 -5.27 -17.73
N LEU A 108 22.29 -5.49 -17.12
CA LEU A 108 22.14 -5.82 -15.69
C LEU A 108 22.18 -7.33 -15.46
N ASP A 109 23.09 -8.03 -16.16
CA ASP A 109 23.23 -9.49 -16.08
C ASP A 109 23.56 -9.96 -14.65
N TRP A 110 24.25 -9.12 -13.88
CA TRP A 110 24.57 -9.40 -12.48
C TRP A 110 23.31 -9.51 -11.60
N LEU A 111 22.27 -8.71 -11.89
CA LEU A 111 21.02 -8.71 -11.13
C LEU A 111 20.21 -9.97 -11.44
N VAL A 112 20.14 -10.33 -12.72
CA VAL A 112 19.52 -11.59 -13.17
C VAL A 112 20.26 -12.79 -12.59
N CYS A 113 21.59 -12.79 -12.63
CA CYS A 113 22.40 -13.85 -12.03
C CYS A 113 22.15 -13.97 -10.52
N HIS A 114 22.09 -12.84 -9.79
CA HIS A 114 21.82 -12.87 -8.35
C HIS A 114 20.42 -13.39 -7.98
N LEU A 115 19.41 -13.12 -8.82
CA LEU A 115 18.03 -13.53 -8.59
C LEU A 115 17.72 -14.94 -9.12
N CYS A 116 18.40 -15.38 -10.18
CA CYS A 116 18.13 -16.63 -10.89
C CYS A 116 19.10 -17.77 -10.56
N CYS A 117 20.35 -17.51 -10.16
CA CYS A 117 21.30 -18.60 -9.90
C CYS A 117 20.93 -19.37 -8.64
N GLY A 118 20.50 -20.63 -8.83
CA GLY A 118 20.11 -21.53 -7.75
C GLY A 118 18.63 -21.46 -7.35
N HIS A 119 17.81 -20.70 -8.08
CA HIS A 119 16.39 -20.54 -7.80
C HIS A 119 15.54 -20.78 -9.04
N SER A 120 14.49 -21.62 -8.92
CA SER A 120 13.52 -21.87 -9.98
C SER A 120 12.45 -20.77 -10.11
N ASN A 121 12.29 -19.94 -9.07
CA ASN A 121 11.23 -18.95 -8.95
C ASN A 121 11.78 -17.51 -8.98
N CYS A 122 12.72 -17.25 -9.88
CA CYS A 122 13.42 -15.97 -9.97
C CYS A 122 12.50 -14.76 -10.23
N SER A 123 11.46 -14.97 -11.02
CA SER A 123 10.46 -13.96 -11.39
C SER A 123 9.61 -13.52 -10.20
N GLU A 124 9.18 -14.46 -9.36
CA GLU A 124 8.51 -14.16 -8.09
C GLU A 124 9.40 -13.40 -7.12
N ILE A 125 10.68 -13.78 -7.00
CA ILE A 125 11.64 -13.11 -6.12
C ILE A 125 11.87 -11.68 -6.61
N PHE A 126 12.05 -11.49 -7.92
CA PHE A 126 12.18 -10.17 -8.53
C PHE A 126 10.96 -9.29 -8.28
N ALA A 127 9.76 -9.82 -8.52
CA ALA A 127 8.51 -9.09 -8.27
C ALA A 127 8.38 -8.69 -6.79
N ASP A 128 8.75 -9.57 -5.85
CA ASP A 128 8.74 -9.25 -4.42
C ASP A 128 9.72 -8.13 -4.05
N VAL A 129 10.94 -8.16 -4.60
CA VAL A 129 11.95 -7.12 -4.39
C VAL A 129 11.47 -5.78 -4.93
N ILE A 130 10.90 -5.76 -6.15
CA ILE A 130 10.37 -4.53 -6.73
C ILE A 130 9.19 -4.00 -5.93
N LEU A 131 8.26 -4.86 -5.52
CA LEU A 131 7.11 -4.43 -4.72
C LEU A 131 7.56 -3.81 -3.40
N LYS A 132 8.54 -4.41 -2.70
CA LYS A 132 9.13 -3.83 -1.48
C LYS A 132 9.81 -2.49 -1.74
N PHE A 133 10.55 -2.38 -2.83
CA PHE A 133 11.19 -1.12 -3.23
C PHE A 133 10.14 -0.04 -3.51
N LEU A 134 9.09 -0.38 -4.26
CA LEU A 134 8.03 0.55 -4.63
C LEU A 134 7.26 1.05 -3.40
N SER A 135 6.86 0.15 -2.50
CA SER A 135 6.16 0.54 -1.27
C SER A 135 7.04 1.41 -0.37
N PHE A 136 8.33 1.12 -0.29
CA PHE A 136 9.29 1.98 0.40
C PHE A 136 9.43 3.37 -0.23
N VAL A 137 9.57 3.46 -1.56
CA VAL A 137 9.66 4.74 -2.28
C VAL A 137 8.41 5.60 -2.08
N ILE A 138 7.23 4.97 -2.09
CA ILE A 138 5.96 5.67 -1.81
C ILE A 138 5.96 6.20 -0.38
N LEU A 139 6.28 5.36 0.61
CA LEU A 139 6.37 5.76 2.02
C LEU A 139 7.38 6.89 2.23
N PHE A 140 8.56 6.79 1.62
CA PHE A 140 9.61 7.79 1.68
C PHE A 140 9.14 9.12 1.09
N SER A 141 8.54 9.10 -0.11
CA SER A 141 8.02 10.29 -0.78
C SER A 141 6.95 10.99 0.06
N VAL A 142 5.98 10.23 0.59
CA VAL A 142 4.94 10.76 1.49
C VAL A 142 5.57 11.35 2.75
N SER A 143 6.56 10.68 3.33
CA SER A 143 7.26 11.15 4.54
C SER A 143 8.02 12.45 4.28
N PHE A 144 8.70 12.59 3.15
CA PHE A 144 9.39 13.82 2.76
C PHE A 144 8.42 15.00 2.56
N ILE A 145 7.29 14.76 1.89
CA ILE A 145 6.22 15.75 1.76
C ILE A 145 5.60 16.07 3.13
N SER A 146 5.60 15.09 4.04
CA SER A 146 5.13 15.28 5.41
C SER A 146 6.00 16.26 6.19
N VAL A 147 7.32 16.07 6.14
CA VAL A 147 8.31 16.91 6.83
C VAL A 147 8.34 18.35 6.32
N LYS A 148 8.16 18.59 5.02
CA LYS A 148 8.21 19.95 4.44
C LYS A 148 7.03 20.86 4.84
N HIS A 149 5.98 20.32 5.43
CA HIS A 149 4.76 21.04 5.81
C HIS A 149 4.57 21.15 7.34
N LEU A 150 5.62 20.88 8.10
CA LEU A 150 5.70 21.05 9.56
C LEU A 150 6.57 22.27 9.88
#